data_AF-A0A383TV57-F1
#
_entry.id   AF-A0A383TV57-F1
#
_cell.length_a   1.000
_cell.length_b   1.000
_cell.length_c   1.000
_cell.angle_alpha   90.00
_cell.angle_beta   90.00
_cell.angle_gamma   90.00
#
_symmetry.space_group_name_H-M   'P 1'
#
loop_
_entity.id
_entity.type
_entity.pdbx_description
1 polymer ?
#
loop_
_entity_poly.entity_id
_entity_poly.type
_entity_poly.pdbx_seq_one_letter_code
_entity_poly.pdbx_strand_id
1 'polypeptide(L)'
;MYFAENVENSKQDFFRKTGLNYSNFTGKSKDSDLSSKSVAEIITMYPEINPTWLLTGKGEMTLSRIQNIEIEGGNNKNFNNINGSTNVTISQIDATDVIDIIKSHQKQLSDSQNHLTVSQNQINTLIDIINKKI
;
A
#
# COMPACT_ATOMS: atom_id res chain seq x y z
N MET A 1 17.73 20.44 18.19
CA MET A 1 17.25 19.58 17.09
C MET A 1 16.01 18.83 17.57
N TYR A 2 14.91 18.92 16.85
CA TYR A 2 13.60 18.38 17.24
C TYR A 2 13.57 16.84 17.31
N PHE A 3 14.25 16.16 16.39
CA PHE A 3 14.37 14.69 16.40
C PHE A 3 14.92 14.15 17.73
N ALA A 4 15.97 14.79 18.26
CA ALA A 4 16.63 14.38 19.51
C ALA A 4 15.68 14.31 20.73
N GLU A 5 14.61 15.11 20.74
CA GLU A 5 13.60 15.11 21.82
C GLU A 5 12.57 13.97 21.66
N ASN A 6 12.46 13.40 20.46
CA ASN A 6 11.50 12.35 20.13
C ASN A 6 12.10 10.94 20.21
N VAL A 7 13.42 10.80 20.01
CA VAL A 7 14.10 9.50 20.03
C VAL A 7 14.84 9.18 21.32
N GLU A 8 15.15 10.18 22.13
CA GLU A 8 15.92 10.01 23.37
C GLU A 8 15.24 10.69 24.55
N ASN A 9 15.57 10.23 25.76
CA ASN A 9 15.09 10.82 27.00
C ASN A 9 15.59 12.26 27.21
N SER A 10 16.71 12.63 26.57
CA SER A 10 17.31 13.95 26.68
C SER A 10 18.12 14.32 25.43
N LYS A 11 18.25 15.63 25.16
CA LYS A 11 19.17 16.13 24.12
C LYS A 11 20.60 15.71 24.38
N GLN A 12 21.03 15.71 25.64
CA GLN A 12 22.38 15.36 26.06
C GLN A 12 22.73 13.93 25.65
N ASP A 13 21.79 12.99 25.80
CA ASP A 13 22.00 11.60 25.37
C ASP A 13 22.15 11.48 23.85
N PHE A 14 21.34 12.23 23.09
CA PHE A 14 21.47 12.28 21.64
C PHE A 14 22.86 12.76 21.20
N PHE A 15 23.33 13.89 21.75
CA PHE A 15 24.65 14.44 21.42
C PHE A 15 25.79 13.52 21.85
N ARG A 16 25.65 12.87 23.01
CA ARG A 16 26.61 11.87 23.51
C ARG A 16 26.70 10.64 22.60
N LYS A 17 25.56 10.09 22.16
CA LYS A 17 25.51 8.90 21.30
C LYS A 17 26.03 9.15 19.88
N THR A 18 25.71 10.32 19.32
CA THR A 18 26.17 10.71 17.97
C THR A 18 27.61 11.20 17.94
N GLY A 19 28.19 11.57 19.09
CA GLY A 19 29.51 12.20 19.16
C GLY A 19 29.50 13.67 18.75
N LEU A 20 28.31 14.27 18.57
CA LEU A 20 28.15 15.65 18.17
C LEU A 20 28.28 16.61 19.36
N ASN A 21 28.90 17.76 19.13
CA ASN A 21 28.98 18.81 20.14
C ASN A 21 27.69 19.66 20.15
N TYR A 22 27.05 19.77 21.32
CA TYR A 22 25.87 20.60 21.54
C TYR A 22 26.05 22.06 21.09
N SER A 23 27.25 22.63 21.25
CA SER A 23 27.53 24.02 20.87
C SER A 23 27.24 24.29 19.39
N ASN A 24 27.43 23.28 18.52
CA ASN A 24 27.20 23.41 17.08
C ASN A 24 25.72 23.52 16.69
N PHE A 25 24.81 23.28 17.64
CA PHE A 25 23.36 23.26 17.40
C PHE A 25 22.62 24.34 18.21
N THR A 26 23.37 25.35 18.68
CA THR A 26 22.86 26.44 19.52
C THR A 26 23.36 27.81 19.05
N GLY A 27 22.78 28.88 19.58
CA GLY A 27 23.21 30.25 19.25
C GLY A 27 23.09 30.54 17.75
N LYS A 28 24.16 31.11 17.15
CA LYS A 28 24.24 31.38 15.70
C LYS A 28 24.44 30.12 14.86
N SER A 29 25.02 29.07 15.43
CA SER A 29 25.26 27.80 14.74
C SER A 29 23.98 26.98 14.51
N LYS A 30 22.87 27.32 15.19
CA LYS A 30 21.57 26.69 14.91
C LYS A 30 21.06 27.03 13.49
N ASP A 31 21.52 28.17 12.94
CA ASP A 31 21.10 28.69 11.64
C ASP A 31 22.06 28.24 10.53
N SER A 32 23.14 27.52 10.86
CA SER A 32 24.05 26.94 9.88
C SER A 32 23.58 25.56 9.43
N ASP A 33 23.84 25.25 8.16
CA ASP A 33 23.58 23.92 7.59
C ASP A 33 24.34 22.82 8.33
N LEU A 34 23.77 21.62 8.35
CA LEU A 34 24.43 20.45 8.90
C LEU A 34 25.64 20.06 8.04
N SER A 35 26.78 19.85 8.68
CA SER A 35 27.96 19.31 7.99
C SER A 35 27.69 17.87 7.52
N SER A 36 28.32 17.46 6.41
CA SER A 36 28.23 16.09 5.89
C SER A 36 28.64 15.05 6.94
N LYS A 37 29.63 15.37 7.76
CA LYS A 37 30.07 14.53 8.89
C LYS A 37 28.96 14.36 9.92
N SER A 38 28.30 15.46 10.31
CA SER A 38 27.23 15.42 11.29
C SER A 38 26.03 14.61 10.79
N VAL A 39 25.70 14.74 9.50
CA VAL A 39 24.65 13.94 8.87
C VAL A 39 24.99 12.44 8.92
N ALA A 40 26.23 12.07 8.59
CA ALA A 40 26.68 10.68 8.64
C ALA A 40 26.64 10.09 10.06
N GLU A 41 27.09 10.84 11.07
CA GLU A 41 27.06 10.42 12.48
C GLU A 41 25.63 10.19 12.98
N ILE A 42 24.68 11.06 12.60
CA ILE A 42 23.26 10.91 12.97
C ILE A 42 22.64 9.69 12.30
N ILE A 43 22.79 9.52 10.99
CA ILE A 43 22.21 8.39 10.25
C ILE A 43 22.80 7.05 10.69
N THR A 44 24.10 7.03 11.05
CA THR A 44 24.74 5.80 11.55
C THR A 44 24.18 5.38 12.90
N MET A 45 23.88 6.35 13.79
CA MET A 45 23.37 6.06 15.13
C MET A 45 21.86 5.80 15.15
N TYR A 46 21.12 6.46 14.26
CA TYR A 46 19.67 6.36 14.14
C TYR A 46 19.30 6.01 12.70
N PRO A 47 19.50 4.74 12.27
CA PRO A 47 19.23 4.31 10.89
C PRO A 47 17.75 4.46 10.49
N GLU A 48 16.85 4.62 11.46
CA GLU A 48 15.44 4.91 11.27
C GLU A 48 15.15 6.38 10.92
N ILE A 49 16.11 7.29 11.00
CA ILE A 49 15.89 8.69 10.60
C ILE A 49 15.77 8.79 9.08
N ASN A 50 14.82 9.59 8.60
CA ASN A 50 14.70 9.87 7.17
C ASN A 50 15.76 10.90 6.73
N PRO A 51 16.72 10.56 5.84
CA PRO A 51 17.76 11.49 5.40
C PRO A 51 17.21 12.72 4.67
N THR A 52 16.10 12.57 3.94
CA THR A 52 15.46 13.70 3.25
C THR A 52 14.91 14.71 4.24
N TRP A 53 14.22 14.24 5.28
CA TRP A 53 13.73 15.12 6.35
C TRP A 53 14.90 15.77 7.10
N LEU A 54 15.95 15.01 7.41
CA LEU A 54 17.12 15.53 8.11
C LEU A 54 17.78 16.71 7.36
N LEU A 55 17.89 16.62 6.03
CA LEU A 55 18.55 17.62 5.20
C LEU A 55 17.65 18.80 4.83
N THR A 56 16.35 18.57 4.68
CA THR A 56 15.44 19.56 4.09
C THR A 56 14.35 20.06 5.03
N GLY A 57 14.15 19.37 6.16
CA GLY A 57 13.03 19.58 7.07
C GLY A 57 11.67 19.15 6.49
N LYS A 58 11.62 18.55 5.29
CA LYS A 58 10.37 18.17 4.61
C LYS A 58 10.12 16.66 4.68
N GLY A 59 8.84 16.29 4.78
CA GLY A 59 8.39 14.89 4.82
C GLY A 59 8.40 14.29 6.22
N GLU A 60 8.30 12.97 6.28
CA GLU A 60 8.28 12.22 7.54
C GLU A 60 9.67 12.16 8.18
N MET A 61 9.74 12.37 9.48
CA MET A 61 10.98 12.43 10.26
C MET A 61 11.71 11.09 10.34
N THR A 62 10.95 10.00 10.42
CA THR A 62 11.48 8.63 10.50
C THR A 62 11.03 7.83 9.28
N LEU A 63 11.86 6.87 8.89
CA LEU A 63 11.51 5.86 7.92
C LEU A 63 10.53 4.90 8.59
N SER A 64 9.32 4.80 8.06
CA SER A 64 8.37 3.79 8.49
C SER A 64 9.04 2.42 8.38
N ARG A 65 9.13 1.70 9.51
CA ARG A 65 9.59 0.32 9.51
C ARG A 65 8.65 -0.47 8.62
N ILE A 66 9.12 -0.90 7.45
CA ILE A 66 8.42 -1.89 6.63
C ILE A 66 8.43 -3.16 7.47
N GLN A 67 7.34 -3.41 8.19
CA GLN A 67 7.08 -4.72 8.74
C GLN A 67 6.60 -5.54 7.56
N ASN A 68 7.46 -6.45 7.07
CA ASN A 68 7.00 -7.52 6.20
C ASN A 68 5.98 -8.32 7.03
N ILE A 69 4.69 -8.10 6.79
CA ILE A 69 3.66 -8.94 7.34
C ILE A 69 3.71 -10.22 6.52
N GLU A 70 4.46 -11.22 7.00
CA GLU A 70 4.30 -12.58 6.53
C GLU A 70 2.91 -13.05 6.97
N ILE A 71 1.94 -12.98 6.06
CA ILE A 71 0.62 -13.58 6.28
C ILE A 71 0.80 -15.08 6.09
N GLU A 72 1.13 -15.79 7.18
CA GLU A 72 1.08 -17.24 7.19
C GLU A 72 -0.36 -17.72 6.93
N GLY A 73 -0.53 -18.41 5.80
CA GLY A 73 -1.63 -19.32 5.46
C GLY A 73 -2.96 -19.14 6.19
N GLY A 74 -3.81 -18.25 5.69
CA GLY A 74 -5.23 -18.20 6.06
C GLY A 74 -6.06 -17.67 4.90
N ASN A 75 -6.88 -18.53 4.27
CA ASN A 75 -7.69 -18.26 3.09
C ASN A 75 -8.82 -17.22 3.29
N ASN A 76 -8.73 -16.32 4.26
CA ASN A 76 -9.76 -15.32 4.53
C ASN A 76 -9.32 -13.95 4.00
N LYS A 77 -9.56 -13.74 2.70
CA LYS A 77 -9.45 -12.44 2.02
C LYS A 77 -10.64 -11.52 2.34
N ASN A 78 -10.82 -11.15 3.61
CA ASN A 78 -11.74 -10.09 4.01
C ASN A 78 -10.93 -8.89 4.53
N PHE A 79 -10.59 -7.97 3.63
CA PHE A 79 -9.85 -6.74 3.92
C PHE A 79 -10.79 -5.56 4.24
N ASN A 80 -11.71 -5.75 5.18
CA ASN A 80 -12.71 -4.71 5.53
C ASN A 80 -12.40 -4.00 6.85
N ASN A 81 -11.12 -3.79 7.19
CA ASN A 81 -10.77 -2.93 8.32
C ASN A 81 -9.36 -2.32 8.16
N ILE A 82 -9.25 -1.30 7.31
CA ILE A 82 -8.05 -0.45 7.22
C ILE A 82 -8.45 0.95 7.66
N ASN A 83 -8.40 1.20 8.98
CA ASN A 83 -8.37 2.53 9.55
C ASN A 83 -6.96 2.78 10.07
N GLY A 84 -6.15 3.48 9.27
CA GLY A 84 -4.79 3.88 9.62
C GLY A 84 -3.98 4.17 8.36
N SER A 85 -3.34 5.35 8.33
CA SER A 85 -2.56 5.89 7.21
C SER A 85 -1.34 5.04 6.84
N THR A 86 -1.55 3.88 6.22
CA THR A 86 -0.49 3.07 5.61
C THR A 86 -0.57 3.20 4.09
N ASN A 87 0.49 3.72 3.46
CA ASN A 87 0.66 3.68 2.01
C ASN A 87 0.92 2.24 1.59
N VAL A 88 -0.14 1.48 1.33
CA VAL A 88 -0.05 0.14 0.75
C VAL A 88 0.04 0.30 -0.76
N THR A 89 1.19 -0.05 -1.35
CA THR A 89 1.26 -0.31 -2.79
C THR A 89 0.57 -1.65 -3.04
N ILE A 90 -0.73 -1.59 -3.30
CA ILE A 90 -1.48 -2.73 -3.82
C ILE A 90 -0.92 -2.98 -5.21
N SER A 91 -0.28 -4.13 -5.43
CA SER A 91 0.07 -4.57 -6.78
C SER A 91 -1.21 -4.48 -7.62
N GLN A 92 -1.23 -3.57 -8.58
CA GLN A 92 -2.35 -3.46 -9.52
C GLN A 92 -2.52 -4.85 -10.13
N ILE A 93 -3.61 -5.53 -9.79
CA ILE A 93 -4.13 -6.59 -10.63
C ILE A 93 -4.35 -5.89 -11.97
N ASP A 94 -3.63 -6.31 -13.03
CA ASP A 94 -3.80 -5.69 -14.34
C ASP A 94 -5.28 -5.82 -14.71
N ALA A 95 -6.00 -4.70 -14.63
CA ALA A 95 -7.44 -4.67 -14.80
C ALA A 95 -7.82 -5.18 -16.20
N THR A 96 -6.90 -5.13 -17.15
CA THR A 96 -7.07 -5.58 -18.53
C THR A 96 -7.41 -7.07 -18.61
N ASP A 97 -6.65 -7.93 -17.95
CA ASP A 97 -6.87 -9.38 -17.96
C ASP A 97 -8.21 -9.75 -17.31
N VAL A 98 -8.56 -9.07 -16.20
CA VAL A 98 -9.84 -9.27 -15.50
C VAL A 98 -11.02 -8.82 -16.36
N ILE A 99 -10.89 -7.69 -17.07
CA ILE A 99 -11.91 -7.18 -17.99
C ILE A 99 -12.15 -8.16 -19.13
N ASP A 100 -11.10 -8.76 -19.69
CA ASP A 100 -11.24 -9.70 -20.81
C ASP A 100 -11.84 -11.04 -20.36
N ILE A 101 -11.51 -11.51 -19.15
CA ILE A 101 -12.19 -12.64 -18.53
C ILE A 101 -13.69 -12.36 -18.34
N ILE A 102 -14.05 -11.17 -17.86
CA ILE A 102 -15.45 -10.78 -17.66
C ILE A 102 -16.21 -10.74 -18.98
N LYS A 103 -15.64 -10.14 -20.03
CA LYS A 103 -16.26 -10.09 -21.37
C LYS A 103 -16.49 -11.49 -21.93
N SER A 104 -15.51 -12.39 -21.79
CA SER A 104 -15.62 -13.78 -22.22
C SER A 104 -16.79 -14.50 -21.54
N HIS A 105 -16.92 -14.36 -20.21
CA HIS A 105 -18.04 -14.95 -19.45
C HIS A 105 -19.39 -14.36 -19.85
N GLN A 106 -19.47 -13.04 -20.07
CA GLN A 106 -20.70 -12.39 -20.55
C GLN A 106 -21.15 -12.93 -21.91
N LYS A 107 -20.20 -13.16 -22.82
CA LYS A 107 -20.49 -13.75 -24.13
C LYS A 107 -21.03 -15.18 -23.99
N GLN A 108 -20.38 -16.02 -23.20
CA GLN A 108 -20.84 -17.40 -22.95
C GLN A 108 -22.25 -17.44 -22.33
N LEU A 109 -22.56 -16.50 -21.44
CA LEU A 109 -23.89 -16.38 -20.84
C LEU A 109 -24.96 -16.02 -21.89
N SER A 110 -24.66 -15.07 -22.77
CA SER A 110 -25.56 -14.70 -23.87
C SER A 110 -25.80 -15.87 -24.83
N ASP A 111 -24.74 -16.57 -25.22
CA ASP A 111 -24.82 -17.74 -26.10
C ASP A 111 -25.72 -18.83 -25.47
N SER A 112 -25.59 -19.08 -24.17
CA SER A 112 -26.42 -20.04 -23.43
C SER A 112 -27.90 -19.64 -23.37
N GLN A 113 -28.21 -18.35 -23.17
CA GLN A 113 -29.58 -17.84 -23.17
C GLN A 113 -30.26 -17.97 -24.53
N ASN A 114 -29.51 -17.76 -25.61
CA ASN A 114 -30.00 -17.95 -26.97
C ASN A 114 -30.36 -19.41 -27.22
N HIS A 115 -29.49 -20.35 -26.84
CA HIS A 115 -29.78 -21.78 -26.97
C HIS A 115 -31.02 -22.21 -26.19
N LEU A 116 -31.19 -21.72 -24.95
CA LEU A 116 -32.39 -21.99 -24.16
C LEU A 116 -33.66 -21.46 -24.83
N THR A 117 -33.60 -20.24 -25.36
CA THR A 117 -34.71 -19.61 -26.08
C THR A 117 -35.12 -20.46 -27.30
N VAL A 118 -34.14 -20.91 -28.09
CA VAL A 118 -34.40 -21.79 -29.23
C VAL A 118 -35.02 -23.10 -28.79
N SER A 119 -34.51 -23.73 -27.73
CA SER A 119 -35.05 -24.97 -27.21
C SER A 119 -36.50 -24.80 -26.71
N GLN A 120 -36.81 -23.69 -26.04
CA GLN A 120 -38.18 -23.38 -25.60
C GLN A 120 -39.14 -23.22 -26.79
N ASN A 121 -38.71 -22.54 -27.85
CA ASN A 121 -39.51 -22.39 -29.07
C ASN A 121 -39.77 -23.73 -29.77
N GLN A 122 -38.79 -24.63 -29.77
CA GLN A 122 -38.94 -25.98 -30.30
C GLN A 122 -39.95 -26.78 -29.48
N ILE A 123 -39.87 -26.71 -28.15
CA ILE A 123 -40.83 -27.37 -27.24
C ILE A 123 -42.26 -26.85 -27.51
N ASN A 124 -42.44 -25.53 -27.61
CA ASN A 124 -43.76 -24.94 -27.90
C ASN A 124 -44.31 -25.44 -29.24
N THR A 125 -43.46 -25.52 -30.27
CA THR A 125 -43.85 -26.04 -31.59
C THR A 125 -44.28 -27.51 -31.52
N LEU A 126 -43.58 -28.33 -30.75
CA LEU A 126 -43.94 -29.74 -30.55
C LEU A 126 -45.28 -29.88 -29.83
N ILE A 127 -45.53 -29.07 -28.79
CA ILE A 127 -46.81 -29.03 -28.08
C ILE A 127 -47.95 -28.68 -29.06
N ASP A 128 -47.76 -27.67 -29.91
CA ASP A 128 -48.76 -27.28 -30.91
C ASP A 128 -49.05 -28.40 -31.93
N ILE A 129 -48.02 -29.13 -32.37
CA ILE A 129 -48.19 -30.26 -33.30
C ILE A 129 -48.97 -31.40 -32.63
N ILE A 130 -48.67 -31.71 -31.38
CA ILE A 130 -49.38 -32.75 -30.61
C ILE A 130 -50.85 -32.36 -30.44
N ASN A 131 -51.13 -31.11 -30.04
CA ASN A 131 -52.48 -30.63 -29.81
C ASN A 131 -53.34 -30.58 -31.09
N LYS A 132 -52.74 -30.47 -32.28
CA LYS A 132 -53.46 -30.47 -33.57
C LYS A 132 -53.78 -31.88 -34.11
N LYS A 133 -53.16 -32.93 -33.57
CA LYS A 133 -53.33 -34.32 -34.01
C LYS A 133 -54.36 -35.12 -33.21
N ILE A 134 -54.85 -34.56 -32.10
CA ILE A 134 -55.91 -35.10 -31.25
C ILE A 134 -57.21 -34.38 -31.61
#